data_AF-A0A9Q5HY95-F1
#
_entry.id   AF-A0A9Q5HY95-F1
#
_cell.length_a   1.000
_cell.length_b   1.000
_cell.length_c   1.000
_cell.angle_alpha   90.00
_cell.angle_beta   90.00
_cell.angle_gamma   90.00
#
_symmetry.space_group_name_H-M   'P 1'
#
loop_
_entity.id
_entity.type
_entity.pdbx_description
1 polymer ?
#
loop_
_entity_poly.entity_id
_entity_poly.type
_entity_poly.pdbx_seq_one_letter_code
_entity_poly.pdbx_strand_id
1 'polypeptide(L)'
;MPVFSFVAPFFRQWDSARTLKRLPHSVSLLMLSGRKDEIIPPEHMRQLWEVATTLPAFPTPRLSSVLRWKRRKGLSKADKGARSTRLGQFVEIPQGSHNDTWDDPAYWDAIEAFLESLTIETCAK
;
A
#
# COMPACT_ATOMS: atom_id res chain seq x y z
N MET A 1 11.59 -40.74 -5.75
CA MET A 1 11.23 -40.21 -4.42
C MET A 1 10.60 -38.83 -4.59
N PRO A 2 9.26 -38.71 -4.53
CA PRO A 2 8.74 -37.52 -3.85
C PRO A 2 7.43 -37.84 -3.10
N VAL A 3 7.54 -38.07 -1.78
CA VAL A 3 6.38 -38.22 -0.88
C VAL A 3 5.97 -36.87 -0.26
N PHE A 4 6.68 -35.78 -0.58
CA PHE A 4 6.56 -34.49 0.11
C PHE A 4 5.77 -33.39 -0.64
N SER A 5 4.98 -33.72 -1.68
CA SER A 5 4.08 -32.72 -2.31
C SER A 5 2.69 -32.65 -1.68
N PHE A 6 2.29 -33.61 -0.86
CA PHE A 6 0.91 -33.70 -0.36
C PHE A 6 0.66 -32.99 0.99
N VAL A 7 1.72 -32.55 1.67
CA VAL A 7 1.66 -31.85 2.98
C VAL A 7 1.85 -30.34 2.89
N ALA A 8 2.22 -29.81 1.72
CA ALA A 8 2.49 -28.39 1.53
C ALA A 8 1.31 -27.41 1.76
N PRO A 9 0.04 -27.74 1.44
CA PRO A 9 -1.04 -26.73 1.52
C PRO A 9 -1.45 -26.40 2.96
N PHE A 10 -1.04 -27.20 3.96
CA PHE A 10 -1.37 -26.97 5.36
C PHE A 10 -0.47 -25.94 6.07
N PHE A 11 0.70 -25.61 5.51
CA PHE A 11 1.72 -24.83 6.20
C PHE A 11 2.06 -23.46 5.57
N ARG A 12 1.48 -23.09 4.42
CA ARG A 12 1.76 -21.80 3.76
C ARG A 12 0.51 -20.96 3.50
N GLN A 13 -0.39 -20.87 4.48
CA GLN A 13 -1.51 -19.94 4.40
C GLN A 13 -1.10 -18.56 4.93
N TRP A 14 -0.41 -17.78 4.12
CA TRP A 14 -0.15 -16.36 4.42
C TRP A 14 -1.23 -15.50 3.79
N ASP A 15 -2.26 -15.13 4.56
CA ASP A 15 -3.33 -14.23 4.09
C ASP A 15 -2.86 -12.76 4.20
N SER A 16 -2.01 -12.35 3.24
CA SER A 16 -1.49 -10.98 3.14
C SER A 16 -2.62 -9.96 3.03
N ALA A 17 -3.69 -10.29 2.28
CA ALA A 17 -4.81 -9.39 2.06
C ALA A 17 -5.56 -9.08 3.37
N ARG A 18 -5.81 -10.10 4.21
CA ARG A 18 -6.43 -9.90 5.53
C ARG A 18 -5.52 -9.14 6.49
N THR A 19 -4.21 -9.38 6.42
CA THR A 19 -3.23 -8.68 7.26
C THR A 19 -3.16 -7.20 6.88
N LEU A 20 -3.11 -6.87 5.59
CA LEU A 20 -3.11 -5.49 5.09
C LEU A 20 -4.36 -4.70 5.52
N LYS A 21 -5.53 -5.35 5.56
CA LYS A 21 -6.77 -4.73 6.07
C LYS A 21 -6.71 -4.38 7.56
N ARG A 22 -5.88 -5.09 8.35
CA ARG A 22 -5.72 -4.85 9.78
C ARG A 22 -4.67 -3.78 10.11
N LEU A 23 -3.80 -3.43 9.16
CA LEU A 23 -2.76 -2.43 9.41
C LEU A 23 -3.38 -1.05 9.64
N PRO A 24 -2.93 -0.29 10.66
CA PRO A 24 -3.45 1.05 10.95
C PRO A 24 -3.18 2.01 9.78
N HIS A 25 -4.08 2.96 9.57
CA HIS A 25 -4.01 3.93 8.46
C HIS A 25 -2.93 5.01 8.64
N SER A 26 -2.39 5.15 9.85
CA SER A 26 -1.30 6.08 10.17
C SER A 26 0.06 5.63 9.63
N VAL A 27 0.17 4.35 9.25
CA VAL A 27 1.43 3.78 8.75
C VAL A 27 1.43 3.88 7.23
N SER A 28 2.39 4.64 6.70
CA SER A 28 2.65 4.69 5.27
C SER A 28 3.25 3.38 4.79
N LEU A 29 2.90 2.96 3.58
CA LEU A 29 3.29 1.65 3.04
C LEU A 29 4.10 1.81 1.75
N LEU A 30 5.27 1.19 1.68
CA LEU A 30 6.01 0.98 0.44
C LEU A 30 5.90 -0.48 0.03
N MET A 31 5.49 -0.73 -1.21
CA MET A 31 5.46 -2.07 -1.81
C MET A 31 6.38 -2.11 -3.03
N LEU A 32 7.37 -3.01 -2.99
CA LEU A 32 8.35 -3.22 -4.05
C LEU A 32 8.09 -4.58 -4.70
N SER A 33 8.07 -4.65 -6.02
CA SER A 33 7.90 -5.92 -6.74
C SER A 33 8.77 -5.99 -7.99
N GLY A 34 9.44 -7.13 -8.20
CA GLY A 34 10.15 -7.43 -9.45
C GLY A 34 9.19 -7.92 -10.53
N ARG A 35 9.32 -7.40 -11.76
CA ARG A 35 8.49 -7.87 -12.90
C ARG A 35 8.87 -9.26 -13.42
N LYS A 36 10.07 -9.74 -13.08
CA LYS A 36 10.59 -11.07 -13.44
C LYS A 36 10.66 -12.01 -12.24
N ASP A 37 9.86 -11.75 -11.21
CA ASP A 37 9.79 -12.63 -10.05
C ASP A 37 9.18 -13.98 -10.45
N GLU A 38 9.98 -15.05 -10.29
CA GLU A 38 9.62 -16.42 -10.64
C GLU A 38 8.74 -17.10 -9.58
N ILE A 39 8.74 -16.58 -8.34
CA ILE A 39 8.07 -17.16 -7.18
C ILE A 39 6.76 -16.44 -6.90
N ILE A 40 6.76 -15.11 -6.98
CA ILE A 40 5.61 -14.25 -6.72
C ILE A 40 5.27 -13.50 -8.00
N PRO A 41 4.24 -13.93 -8.75
CA PRO A 41 3.80 -13.21 -9.94
C PRO A 41 3.48 -11.74 -9.62
N PRO A 42 3.89 -10.78 -10.48
CA PRO A 42 3.68 -9.35 -10.24
C PRO A 42 2.20 -8.99 -10.07
N GLU A 43 1.29 -9.75 -10.68
CA GLU A 43 -0.15 -9.60 -10.54
C GLU A 43 -0.62 -9.72 -9.08
N HIS A 44 -0.01 -10.61 -8.28
CA HIS A 44 -0.36 -10.77 -6.88
C HIS A 44 -0.01 -9.53 -6.06
N MET A 45 1.16 -8.92 -6.33
CA MET A 45 1.58 -7.70 -5.65
C MET A 45 0.68 -6.51 -6.01
N ARG A 46 0.26 -6.40 -7.27
CA ARG A 46 -0.74 -5.41 -7.71
C ARG A 46 -2.08 -5.57 -7.00
N GLN A 47 -2.57 -6.80 -6.88
CA GLN A 47 -3.82 -7.09 -6.16
C GLN A 47 -3.72 -6.73 -4.67
N LEU A 48 -2.58 -7.03 -4.03
CA LEU A 48 -2.34 -6.65 -2.64
C LEU A 48 -2.28 -5.13 -2.46
N TRP A 49 -1.64 -4.43 -3.39
CA TRP A 49 -1.61 -2.96 -3.40
C TRP A 49 -3.02 -2.37 -3.58
N GLU A 50 -3.83 -2.94 -4.48
CA GLU A 50 -5.22 -2.55 -4.63
C GLU A 50 -5.98 -2.76 -3.32
N VAL A 51 -5.83 -3.90 -2.66
CA VAL A 51 -6.48 -4.16 -1.35
C VAL A 51 -6.02 -3.16 -0.28
N ALA A 52 -4.74 -2.78 -0.28
CA ALA A 52 -4.18 -1.81 0.67
C ALA A 52 -4.68 -0.38 0.43
N THR A 53 -5.02 -0.02 -0.82
CA THR A 53 -5.48 1.33 -1.22
C THR A 53 -7.00 1.46 -1.25
N THR A 54 -7.72 0.37 -1.53
CA THR A 54 -9.18 0.25 -1.70
C THR A 54 -9.96 0.37 -0.38
N LEU A 55 -9.29 0.71 0.72
CA LEU A 55 -9.88 0.72 2.05
C LEU A 55 -11.16 1.56 2.09
N PRO A 56 -12.26 1.01 2.66
CA PRO A 56 -13.50 1.74 2.76
C PRO A 56 -13.24 2.99 3.60
N ALA A 57 -13.67 4.14 3.12
CA ALA A 57 -13.69 5.35 3.92
C ALA A 57 -14.46 5.00 5.21
N PHE A 58 -13.76 4.97 6.35
CA PHE A 58 -14.45 4.89 7.63
C PHE A 58 -15.45 6.04 7.64
N PRO A 59 -16.76 5.80 7.86
CA PRO A 59 -17.66 6.89 8.17
C PRO A 59 -17.09 7.50 9.45
N THR A 60 -16.47 8.66 9.31
CA THR A 60 -16.10 9.46 10.47
C THR A 60 -17.36 9.54 11.35
N PRO A 61 -17.29 9.25 12.66
CA PRO A 61 -18.40 9.61 13.53
C PRO A 61 -18.63 11.09 13.26
N ARG A 62 -19.83 11.44 12.79
CA ARG A 62 -20.22 12.80 12.44
C ARG A 62 -19.90 13.68 13.65
N LEU A 63 -18.74 14.30 13.67
CA LEU A 63 -18.45 15.38 14.61
C LEU A 63 -19.45 16.47 14.24
N SER A 64 -20.38 16.63 15.18
CA SER A 64 -21.45 17.60 15.27
C SER A 64 -21.34 18.78 14.29
N SER A 65 -22.39 18.93 13.51
CA SER A 65 -23.13 20.14 13.08
C SER A 65 -22.59 21.58 13.27
N VAL A 66 -21.47 21.85 13.93
CA VAL A 66 -21.06 23.19 14.40
C VAL A 66 -20.11 23.92 13.44
N LEU A 67 -19.35 23.23 12.57
CA LEU A 67 -18.49 23.90 11.58
C LEU A 67 -19.15 24.14 10.20
N ARG A 68 -20.50 24.09 10.12
CA ARG A 68 -21.24 24.18 8.85
C ARG A 68 -21.42 25.59 8.29
N TRP A 69 -21.03 26.67 8.98
CA TRP A 69 -21.41 28.02 8.51
C TRP A 69 -20.45 28.67 7.51
N LYS A 70 -19.13 28.50 7.61
CA LYS A 70 -18.22 29.51 7.02
C LYS A 70 -17.33 29.00 5.89
N ARG A 71 -17.94 28.64 4.76
CA ARG A 71 -17.32 28.79 3.42
C ARG A 71 -18.32 28.58 2.28
N ARG A 72 -19.13 29.60 2.03
CA ARG A 72 -19.80 29.79 0.73
C ARG A 72 -18.91 30.67 -0.14
N LYS A 73 -18.36 30.11 -1.23
CA LYS A 73 -18.27 30.67 -2.59
C LYS A 73 -17.15 29.95 -3.37
N GLY A 74 -17.53 29.21 -4.41
CA GLY A 74 -16.62 28.60 -5.40
C GLY A 74 -16.76 27.09 -5.52
N LEU A 75 -17.95 26.57 -5.86
CA LEU A 75 -18.20 25.15 -6.08
C LEU A 75 -18.00 24.84 -7.58
N SER A 76 -16.81 24.40 -7.96
CA SER A 76 -16.60 23.62 -9.19
C SER A 76 -16.91 22.14 -8.91
N LYS A 77 -17.36 21.47 -9.98
CA LYS A 77 -18.05 20.18 -10.00
C LYS A 77 -17.31 19.04 -9.32
N ALA A 78 -18.09 18.29 -8.53
CA ALA A 78 -18.02 16.85 -8.26
C ALA A 78 -16.73 16.12 -8.66
N ASP A 79 -15.97 15.68 -7.66
CA ASP A 79 -15.27 14.39 -7.77
C ASP A 79 -15.86 13.41 -6.74
N LYS A 80 -16.23 12.24 -7.25
CA LYS A 80 -17.09 11.26 -6.60
C LYS A 80 -16.25 10.41 -5.67
N GLY A 81 -16.52 10.51 -4.37
CA GLY A 81 -16.07 9.53 -3.39
C GLY A 81 -14.56 9.49 -3.24
N ALA A 82 -14.01 10.45 -2.48
CA ALA A 82 -12.64 10.38 -1.99
C ALA A 82 -12.47 9.12 -1.12
N ARG A 83 -12.11 8.01 -1.76
CA ARG A 83 -11.51 6.85 -1.10
C ARG A 83 -10.28 7.40 -0.40
N SER A 84 -10.23 7.27 0.93
CA SER A 84 -9.03 7.62 1.68
C SER A 84 -7.96 6.59 1.31
N THR A 85 -7.20 6.89 0.26
CA THR A 85 -6.05 6.07 -0.15
C THR A 85 -5.03 6.12 0.98
N ARG A 86 -4.57 4.96 1.44
CA ARG A 86 -3.44 4.86 2.37
C ARG A 86 -2.25 5.61 1.77
N LEU A 87 -1.56 6.43 2.57
CA LEU A 87 -0.31 7.05 2.14
C LEU A 87 0.70 5.94 1.83
N GLY A 88 1.21 5.91 0.61
CA GLY A 88 2.12 4.84 0.22
C GLY A 88 2.47 4.87 -1.25
N GLN A 89 3.43 4.03 -1.60
CA GLN A 89 3.98 3.93 -2.95
C GLN A 89 4.06 2.46 -3.36
N PHE A 90 3.80 2.19 -4.63
CA PHE A 90 4.01 0.89 -5.24
C PHE A 90 4.96 1.05 -6.41
N VAL A 91 6.07 0.32 -6.37
CA VAL A 91 7.14 0.42 -7.37
C VAL A 91 7.41 -0.95 -7.98
N GLU A 92 7.35 -1.00 -9.30
CA GLU A 92 7.64 -2.21 -10.08
C GLU A 92 9.02 -2.08 -10.74
N ILE A 93 9.91 -3.02 -10.44
CA ILE A 93 11.27 -3.03 -10.95
C ILE A 93 11.32 -3.93 -12.20
N PRO A 94 11.55 -3.37 -13.41
CA PRO A 94 11.34 -4.10 -14.66
C PRO A 94 12.24 -5.33 -14.84
N GLN A 95 13.46 -5.30 -14.33
CA GLN A 95 14.43 -6.39 -14.45
C GLN A 95 14.59 -7.20 -13.17
N GLY A 96 13.85 -6.87 -12.11
CA GLY A 96 13.98 -7.51 -10.80
C GLY A 96 13.46 -8.94 -10.82
N SER A 97 14.34 -9.88 -10.45
CA SER A 97 14.02 -11.27 -10.09
C SER A 97 13.72 -11.38 -8.59
N HIS A 98 13.24 -12.53 -8.12
CA HIS A 98 12.93 -12.70 -6.70
C HIS A 98 14.11 -12.38 -5.75
N ASN A 99 15.35 -12.68 -6.17
CA ASN A 99 16.54 -12.56 -5.31
C ASN A 99 17.49 -11.42 -5.73
N ASP A 100 17.31 -10.84 -6.92
CA ASP A 100 18.25 -9.84 -7.46
C ASP A 100 17.62 -8.45 -7.57
N THR A 101 16.36 -8.29 -7.16
CA THR A 101 15.64 -7.01 -7.22
C THR A 101 16.37 -5.87 -6.47
N TRP A 102 17.20 -6.18 -5.47
CA TRP A 102 17.96 -5.20 -4.69
C TRP A 102 19.21 -4.65 -5.41
N ASP A 103 19.67 -5.29 -6.49
CA ASP A 103 20.85 -4.87 -7.26
C ASP A 103 20.50 -3.75 -8.27
N ASP A 104 19.21 -3.60 -8.59
CA ASP A 104 18.71 -2.51 -9.44
C ASP A 104 18.74 -1.18 -8.67
N PRO A 105 19.38 -0.10 -9.19
CA PRO A 105 19.40 1.19 -8.51
C PRO A 105 18.00 1.74 -8.21
N ALA A 106 17.01 1.43 -9.05
CA ALA A 106 15.63 1.88 -8.85
C ALA A 106 15.03 1.34 -7.54
N TYR A 107 15.54 0.22 -7.01
CA TYR A 107 15.14 -0.29 -5.69
C TYR A 107 15.51 0.68 -4.57
N TRP A 108 16.75 1.16 -4.59
CA TRP A 108 17.27 2.07 -3.57
C TRP A 108 16.69 3.48 -3.74
N ASP A 109 16.54 3.95 -4.98
CA ASP A 109 15.89 5.23 -5.29
C ASP A 109 14.45 5.27 -4.72
N ALA A 110 13.71 4.16 -4.84
CA ALA A 110 12.36 4.05 -4.29
C ALA A 110 12.34 4.08 -2.76
N ILE A 111 13.32 3.46 -2.10
CA ILE A 111 13.44 3.49 -0.64
C ILE A 111 13.79 4.90 -0.18
N GLU A 112 14.75 5.56 -0.84
CA GLU A 112 15.16 6.92 -0.52
C GLU A 112 13.97 7.89 -0.65
N ALA A 113 13.31 7.89 -1.81
CA ALA A 113 12.12 8.73 -2.05
C ALA A 113 11.00 8.46 -1.04
N PHE A 114 10.82 7.19 -0.63
CA PHE A 114 9.85 6.85 0.40
C PHE A 114 10.25 7.37 1.77
N LEU A 115 11.51 7.22 2.18
CA LEU A 115 12.02 7.72 3.45
C LEU A 115 11.96 9.26 3.51
N GLU A 116 12.31 9.95 2.43
CA GLU A 116 12.15 11.39 2.31
C GLU A 116 10.68 11.79 2.47
N SER A 117 9.76 11.06 1.84
CA SER A 117 8.31 11.30 2.00
C SER A 117 7.80 11.06 3.43
N LEU A 118 8.51 10.23 4.19
CA LEU A 118 8.21 9.92 5.57
C LEU A 118 8.81 10.92 6.54
N THR A 119 9.79 11.75 6.13
CA THR A 119 10.45 12.68 7.05
C THR A 119 9.41 13.60 7.69
N ILE A 120 9.11 13.23 8.93
CA ILE A 120 8.17 13.86 9.82
C ILE A 120 8.70 15.27 10.02
N GLU A 121 7.87 16.29 9.78
CA GLU A 121 8.11 17.60 10.41
C GLU A 121 8.27 17.31 11.90
N THR A 122 9.52 17.29 12.38
CA THR A 122 9.81 17.13 13.80
C THR A 122 9.03 18.25 14.47
N CYS A 123 7.96 17.87 15.15
CA CYS A 123 7.09 18.79 15.86
C CYS A 123 7.99 19.69 16.69
N ALA A 124 8.16 20.92 16.24
CA ALA A 124 9.05 21.89 16.85
C ALA A 124 8.61 22.01 18.31
N LYS A 125 9.49 21.58 19.20
CA LYS A 125 9.28 21.63 20.65
C LYS A 125 9.83 22.94 21.19
#